data_AF-A0A8J4UZG1-F1
#
_entry.id   AF-A0A8J4UZG1-F1
#
_cell.length_a   1.000
_cell.length_b   1.000
_cell.length_c   1.000
_cell.angle_alpha   90.00
_cell.angle_beta   90.00
_cell.angle_gamma   90.00
#
_symmetry.space_group_name_H-M   'P 1'
#
loop_
_entity.id
_entity.type
_entity.pdbx_description
1 polymer ?
#
loop_
_entity_poly.entity_id
_entity_poly.type
_entity_poly.pdbx_seq_one_letter_code
_entity_poly.pdbx_strand_id
1 'polypeptide(L)'
;EVCGLPMEPGSCFARIIKFYYDKEEKACRLFLYRGCHGNGNRFETKEDCEQTCRGKAGRTLGGAPSPDEQTVDVGLIVGILGGVVFAAAMIATIALLVVR
;
A
#
# COMPACT_ATOMS: atom_id res chain seq x y z
N GLU A 1 -13.18 8.00 -15.70
CA GLU A 1 -13.85 7.38 -16.87
C GLU A 1 -13.16 6.10 -17.33
N VAL A 2 -11.86 6.13 -17.63
CA VAL A 2 -11.06 4.96 -18.04
C VAL A 2 -11.15 3.78 -17.06
N CYS A 3 -11.08 4.05 -15.75
CA CYS A 3 -11.08 3.03 -14.71
C CYS A 3 -12.41 2.27 -14.54
N GLY A 4 -13.48 2.72 -15.21
CA GLY A 4 -14.76 2.01 -15.22
C GLY A 4 -14.91 1.01 -16.37
N LEU A 5 -14.01 1.08 -17.36
CA LEU A 5 -14.07 0.27 -18.57
C LEU A 5 -13.65 -1.18 -18.30
N PRO A 6 -14.20 -2.15 -19.03
CA PRO A 6 -13.79 -3.55 -18.89
C PRO A 6 -12.36 -3.77 -19.39
N MET A 7 -11.73 -4.86 -18.95
CA MET A 7 -10.48 -5.31 -19.54
C MET A 7 -10.71 -5.79 -20.97
N GLU A 8 -9.95 -5.23 -21.93
CA GLU A 8 -10.04 -5.64 -23.34
C GLU A 8 -8.67 -6.07 -23.88
N PRO A 9 -8.48 -7.36 -24.20
CA PRO A 9 -7.23 -7.86 -24.75
C PRO A 9 -6.98 -7.36 -26.18
N GLY A 10 -7.99 -6.92 -26.92
CA GLY A 10 -7.88 -6.57 -28.34
C GLY A 10 -8.04 -7.78 -29.28
N SER A 11 -7.77 -7.61 -30.58
CA SER A 11 -8.01 -8.66 -31.59
C SER A 11 -6.76 -9.14 -32.35
N CYS A 12 -5.60 -8.54 -32.11
CA CYS A 12 -4.33 -8.97 -32.71
C CYS A 12 -3.75 -10.25 -32.05
N PHE A 13 -2.49 -10.58 -32.35
CA PHE A 13 -1.83 -11.82 -31.92
C PHE A 13 -0.55 -11.61 -31.08
N ALA A 14 -0.21 -10.38 -30.70
CA ALA A 14 0.90 -10.14 -29.80
C ALA A 14 0.56 -10.63 -28.37
N ARG A 15 1.60 -10.77 -27.53
CA ARG A 15 1.46 -11.18 -26.14
C ARG A 15 2.20 -10.19 -25.26
N ILE A 16 1.54 -9.08 -24.95
CA ILE A 16 2.15 -7.95 -24.24
C ILE A 16 1.52 -7.87 -22.86
N ILE A 17 2.35 -7.95 -21.81
CA ILE A 17 1.89 -7.80 -20.44
C ILE A 17 1.56 -6.32 -20.20
N LYS A 18 0.36 -6.05 -19.69
CA LYS A 18 -0.12 -4.72 -19.30
C LYS A 18 -0.91 -4.83 -18.00
N PHE A 19 -1.23 -3.69 -17.40
CA PHE A 19 -2.10 -3.59 -16.24
C PHE A 19 -3.46 -3.02 -16.62
N TYR A 20 -4.53 -3.51 -16.00
CA TYR A 20 -5.85 -2.90 -16.05
C TYR A 20 -6.37 -2.72 -14.63
N TYR A 21 -7.24 -1.76 -14.43
CA TYR A 21 -7.94 -1.57 -13.17
C TYR A 21 -9.17 -2.48 -13.10
N ASP A 22 -9.15 -3.39 -12.13
CA ASP A 22 -10.28 -4.23 -11.75
C ASP A 22 -11.10 -3.48 -10.70
N LYS A 23 -12.29 -3.02 -11.09
CA LYS A 23 -13.18 -2.25 -10.23
C LYS A 23 -13.87 -3.08 -9.15
N GLU A 24 -13.99 -4.40 -9.36
CA GLU A 24 -14.59 -5.31 -8.40
C GLU A 24 -13.62 -5.53 -7.24
N GLU A 25 -12.37 -5.83 -7.58
CA GLU A 25 -11.27 -5.99 -6.61
C GLU A 25 -10.64 -4.67 -6.15
N LYS A 26 -11.02 -3.55 -6.78
CA LYS A 26 -10.45 -2.21 -6.56
C LYS A 26 -8.92 -2.19 -6.64
N ALA A 27 -8.37 -2.96 -7.58
CA ALA A 27 -6.95 -3.24 -7.70
C ALA A 27 -6.48 -3.25 -9.15
N CYS A 28 -5.22 -2.90 -9.38
CA CYS A 28 -4.58 -3.02 -10.68
C CYS A 28 -4.03 -4.43 -10.88
N ARG A 29 -4.46 -5.12 -11.94
CA ARG A 29 -4.12 -6.51 -12.23
C ARG A 29 -3.47 -6.64 -13.60
N LEU A 30 -2.64 -7.65 -13.75
CA LEU A 30 -1.98 -7.98 -15.01
C LEU A 30 -2.98 -8.60 -15.99
N PHE A 31 -2.85 -8.25 -17.27
CA PHE A 31 -3.54 -8.94 -18.36
C PHE A 31 -2.67 -8.97 -19.62
N LEU A 32 -3.06 -9.83 -20.56
CA LEU A 32 -2.38 -9.98 -21.84
C LEU A 32 -3.07 -9.15 -22.93
N TYR A 33 -2.40 -8.08 -23.34
CA TYR A 33 -2.81 -7.26 -24.46
C TYR A 33 -2.27 -7.83 -25.78
N ARG A 34 -3.14 -7.89 -26.78
CA ARG A 34 -2.89 -8.47 -28.10
C ARG A 34 -2.15 -7.55 -29.07
N GLY A 35 -1.88 -6.29 -28.68
CA GLY A 35 -1.07 -5.36 -29.46
C GLY A 35 -1.85 -4.38 -30.33
N CYS A 36 -3.17 -4.56 -30.50
CA CYS A 36 -4.02 -3.59 -31.19
C CYS A 36 -5.46 -3.56 -30.63
N HIS A 37 -6.19 -2.48 -30.90
CA HIS A 37 -7.55 -2.21 -30.41
C HIS A 37 -7.65 -2.23 -28.88
N GLY A 38 -8.83 -2.58 -28.36
CA GLY A 38 -9.14 -2.49 -26.94
C GLY A 38 -9.55 -1.07 -26.53
N ASN A 39 -9.50 -0.82 -25.24
CA ASN A 39 -9.86 0.47 -24.65
C ASN A 39 -8.74 1.05 -23.77
N GLY A 40 -9.02 2.17 -23.10
CA GLY A 40 -8.04 2.91 -22.31
C GLY A 40 -7.69 2.31 -20.95
N ASN A 41 -8.41 1.28 -20.45
CA ASN A 41 -8.11 0.63 -19.18
C ASN A 41 -6.93 -0.35 -19.35
N ARG A 42 -5.78 0.24 -19.71
CA ARG A 42 -4.54 -0.45 -20.08
C ARG A 42 -3.35 0.46 -19.78
N PHE A 43 -2.51 0.03 -18.85
CA PHE A 43 -1.38 0.78 -18.34
C PHE A 43 -0.10 -0.05 -18.46
N GLU A 44 1.04 0.64 -18.56
CA GLU A 44 2.36 0.02 -18.68
C GLU A 44 2.85 -0.54 -17.35
N THR A 45 2.63 0.21 -16.27
CA THR A 45 3.07 -0.13 -14.92
C THR A 45 1.88 -0.26 -13.97
N LYS A 46 2.09 -0.95 -12.86
CA LYS A 46 1.08 -1.06 -11.78
C LYS A 46 0.86 0.33 -11.19
N GLU A 47 1.93 1.07 -10.98
CA GLU A 47 1.95 2.39 -10.36
C GLU A 47 1.13 3.40 -11.17
N ASP A 48 1.28 3.44 -12.51
CA ASP A 48 0.50 4.30 -13.38
C ASP A 48 -1.00 3.99 -13.29
N CYS A 49 -1.35 2.70 -13.29
CA CYS A 49 -2.72 2.24 -13.11
C CYS A 49 -3.28 2.68 -11.76
N GLU A 50 -2.54 2.47 -10.67
CA GLU A 50 -3.01 2.80 -9.33
C GLU A 50 -3.14 4.31 -9.12
N GLN A 51 -2.17 5.10 -9.59
CA GLN A 51 -2.23 6.56 -9.51
C GLN A 51 -3.42 7.12 -10.31
N THR A 52 -3.70 6.53 -11.47
CA THR A 52 -4.82 6.96 -12.33
C THR A 52 -6.17 6.56 -11.72
N CYS A 53 -6.28 5.35 -11.17
CA CYS A 53 -7.58 4.75 -10.87
C CYS A 53 -7.93 4.62 -9.40
N ARG A 54 -6.97 4.56 -8.49
CA ARG A 54 -7.24 4.56 -7.05
C ARG A 54 -7.45 5.97 -6.50
N GLY A 55 -6.99 7.00 -7.21
CA GLY A 55 -7.02 8.39 -6.77
C GLY A 55 -6.20 8.60 -5.50
N LYS A 56 -5.61 9.79 -5.32
CA LYS A 56 -5.16 10.16 -3.97
C LYS A 56 -6.43 10.21 -3.12
N ALA A 57 -6.57 9.27 -2.19
CA ALA A 57 -7.65 9.22 -1.22
C ALA A 57 -7.81 10.60 -0.56
N GLY A 58 -8.67 11.42 -1.16
CA GLY A 58 -8.84 12.80 -0.80
C GLY A 58 -9.82 12.88 0.35
N ARG A 59 -9.28 12.71 1.57
CA ARG A 59 -9.83 13.11 2.87
C ARG A 59 -10.86 12.14 3.49
N THR A 60 -10.54 11.78 4.73
CA THR A 60 -11.31 11.02 5.73
C THR A 60 -11.55 9.53 5.42
N LEU A 61 -10.99 8.69 6.31
CA LEU A 61 -11.19 7.24 6.46
C LEU A 61 -10.17 6.35 5.73
N GLY A 62 -9.01 6.19 6.38
CA GLY A 62 -8.23 4.96 6.41
C GLY A 62 -8.09 4.21 5.09
N GLY A 63 -7.27 4.73 4.18
CA GLY A 63 -6.70 3.88 3.14
C GLY A 63 -5.90 2.78 3.82
N ALA A 64 -6.33 1.52 3.66
CA ALA A 64 -5.56 0.38 4.09
C ALA A 64 -4.16 0.47 3.44
N PRO A 65 -3.06 0.40 4.21
CA PRO A 65 -1.73 0.38 3.64
C PRO A 65 -1.60 -0.82 2.72
N SER A 66 -0.89 -0.61 1.60
CA SER A 66 -0.42 -1.69 0.74
C SER A 66 0.25 -2.78 1.59
N PRO A 67 0.04 -4.09 1.30
CA PRO A 67 0.67 -5.19 2.04
C PRO A 67 2.21 -5.16 2.04
N ASP A 68 2.79 -4.36 1.16
CA ASP A 68 4.23 -4.33 0.88
C ASP A 68 4.96 -3.19 1.64
N GLU A 69 4.25 -2.33 2.36
CA GLU A 69 4.89 -1.34 3.23
C GLU A 69 5.04 -1.94 4.63
N GLN A 70 6.24 -2.44 4.92
CA GLN A 70 6.62 -2.92 6.25
C GLN A 70 6.69 -1.72 7.20
N THR A 71 5.53 -1.23 7.62
CA THR A 71 5.42 -0.17 8.63
C THR A 71 5.87 -0.76 9.96
N VAL A 72 7.09 -0.46 10.37
CA VAL A 72 7.54 -0.75 11.73
C VAL A 72 6.62 0.05 12.66
N ASP A 73 5.79 -0.63 13.45
CA ASP A 73 4.86 0.02 14.38
C ASP A 73 5.63 0.92 15.33
N VAL A 74 5.55 2.23 15.11
CA VAL A 74 6.17 3.28 15.94
C VAL A 74 5.73 3.13 17.41
N GLY A 75 4.54 2.57 17.65
CA GLY A 75 4.05 2.23 18.98
C GLY A 75 4.91 1.20 19.72
N LEU A 76 5.46 0.21 19.02
CA LEU A 76 6.32 -0.82 19.63
C LEU A 76 7.69 -0.22 20.02
N ILE A 77 8.24 0.64 19.17
CA ILE A 77 9.52 1.33 19.43
C ILE A 77 9.41 2.26 20.64
N VAL A 78 8.36 3.10 20.68
CA VAL A 78 8.12 4.05 21.79
C VAL A 78 7.81 3.31 23.09
N GLY A 79 7.06 2.20 23.02
CA GLY A 79 6.73 1.38 24.19
C GLY A 79 7.95 0.74 24.84
N ILE A 80 8.88 0.17 24.04
CA ILE A 80 10.09 -0.47 24.56
C ILE A 80 11.03 0.58 25.17
N LEU A 81 11.31 1.68 24.46
CA LEU A 81 12.21 2.72 24.96
C LEU A 81 11.65 3.38 26.23
N GLY A 82 10.35 3.71 26.25
CA GLY A 82 9.69 4.29 27.42
C GLY A 82 9.69 3.34 28.62
N GLY A 83 9.39 2.06 28.42
CA GLY A 83 9.36 1.05 29.48
C GLY A 83 10.73 0.81 30.13
N VAL A 84 11.79 0.70 29.32
CA VAL A 84 13.16 0.49 29.82
C VAL A 84 13.63 1.69 30.63
N VAL A 85 13.39 2.91 30.14
CA VAL A 85 13.77 4.14 30.86
C VAL A 85 12.99 4.29 32.17
N PHE A 86 11.69 4.00 32.16
CA PHE A 86 10.87 4.04 33.37
C PHE A 86 11.33 3.02 34.41
N ALA A 87 11.59 1.77 33.99
CA ALA A 87 12.11 0.73 34.87
C ALA A 87 13.48 1.12 35.46
N ALA A 88 14.40 1.63 34.64
CA ALA A 88 15.71 2.07 35.10
C ALA A 88 15.62 3.22 36.12
N ALA A 89 14.76 4.21 35.85
CA ALA A 89 14.53 5.34 36.77
C ALA A 89 13.90 4.87 38.09
N MET A 90 12.93 3.96 38.05
CA MET A 90 12.31 3.38 39.26
C MET A 90 13.33 2.57 40.07
N ILE A 91 14.11 1.70 39.43
CA ILE A 91 15.15 0.92 40.10
C ILE A 91 16.20 1.83 40.73
N ALA A 92 16.67 2.85 40.01
CA ALA A 92 17.64 3.81 40.53
C ALA A 92 17.08 4.58 41.74
N THR A 93 15.81 5.01 41.67
CA THR A 93 15.15 5.72 42.76
C THR A 93 15.00 4.84 44.00
N ILE A 94 14.56 3.59 43.84
CA ILE A 94 14.43 2.62 44.94
C ILE A 94 15.80 2.33 45.56
N ALA A 95 16.84 2.10 44.73
CA ALA A 95 18.19 1.87 45.21
C ALA A 95 18.72 3.07 46.02
N LEU A 96 18.49 4.30 45.55
CA LEU A 96 18.87 5.51 46.28
C LEU A 96 18.10 5.69 47.60
N LEU A 97 16.84 5.24 47.68
CA LEU A 97 16.05 5.27 48.91
C LEU A 97 16.50 4.20 49.92
N VAL A 98 17.01 3.07 49.47
CA VAL A 98 17.49 1.97 50.33
C VAL A 98 18.92 2.24 50.85
N VAL A 99 19.73 2.95 50.07
CA VAL A 99 21.13 3.29 50.42
C VAL A 99 21.22 4.58 51.25
N ARG A 100 20.10 5.31 51.43
CA ARG A 100 20.00 6.52 52.25
C ARG A 100 19.40 6.21 53.62
#